data_AF-A0A3C2B361-F1
#
_entry.id   AF-A0A3C2B361-F1
#
_cell.length_a   1.000
_cell.length_b   1.000
_cell.length_c   1.000
_cell.angle_alpha   90.00
_cell.angle_beta   90.00
_cell.angle_gamma   90.00
#
_symmetry.space_group_name_H-M   'P 1'
#
loop_
_entity.id
_entity.type
_entity.pdbx_description
1 polymer ?
#
loop_
_entity_poly.entity_id
_entity_poly.type
_entity_poly.pdbx_seq_one_letter_code
_entity_poly.pdbx_strand_id
1 'polypeptide(L)' 'EDAAAEALLSAVEKWPVDGVPPNPGGWLTTTAGNRAIDRLRRESHRDAKHQAAFVIHDDTPHEPTGIV' A
#
# COMPACT_ATOMS: atom_id res chain seq x y z
N GLU A 1 10.54 0.14 -4.03
CA GLU A 1 10.67 -1.27 -4.44
C GLU A 1 10.19 -1.39 -5.88
N ASP A 2 10.79 -2.29 -6.66
CA ASP A 2 10.77 -2.24 -8.13
C ASP A 2 9.41 -2.70 -8.72
N ALA A 3 8.54 -1.76 -9.06
CA ALA A 3 7.19 -2.04 -9.58
C ALA A 3 7.22 -2.83 -10.91
N ALA A 4 8.33 -2.75 -11.66
CA ALA A 4 8.52 -3.55 -12.86
C ALA A 4 8.76 -5.03 -12.53
N ALA A 5 9.55 -5.31 -11.49
CA ALA A 5 9.79 -6.68 -11.02
C ALA A 5 8.50 -7.33 -10.52
N GLU A 6 7.67 -6.58 -9.80
CA GLU A 6 6.36 -7.04 -9.35
C GLU A 6 5.39 -7.33 -10.51
N ALA A 7 5.40 -6.49 -11.55
CA ALA A 7 4.61 -6.73 -12.75
C ALA A 7 5.07 -8.00 -13.46
N LEU A 8 6.39 -8.20 -13.57
CA LEU A 8 6.97 -9.41 -14.13
C LEU A 8 6.61 -10.66 -13.30
N LEU A 9 6.64 -10.57 -11.97
CA LEU A 9 6.22 -11.64 -11.08
C LEU A 9 4.77 -12.06 -11.37
N SER A 10 3.85 -11.10 -11.48
CA SER A 10 2.46 -11.41 -11.84
C SER A 10 2.31 -12.00 -13.24
N ALA A 11 3.15 -11.61 -14.18
CA ALA A 11 3.16 -12.21 -15.51
C ALA A 11 3.56 -13.69 -15.46
N VAL A 12 4.64 -14.03 -14.74
CA VAL A 12 5.11 -15.43 -14.66
C VAL A 12 4.13 -16.32 -13.91
N GLU A 13 3.34 -15.78 -12.98
CA GLU A 13 2.29 -16.51 -12.28
C GLU A 13 1.04 -16.72 -13.16
N LYS A 14 0.62 -15.69 -13.91
CA LYS A 14 -0.63 -15.73 -14.70
C LYS A 14 -0.50 -16.39 -16.05
N TRP A 15 0.53 -16.04 -16.83
CA TRP A 15 0.60 -16.43 -18.25
C TRP A 15 0.60 -17.95 -18.50
N PRO A 16 1.15 -18.81 -17.63
CA PRO A 16 1.04 -20.26 -17.82
C PRO A 16 -0.40 -20.79 -17.79
N VAL A 17 -1.31 -20.11 -17.08
CA VAL A 17 -2.70 -20.52 -16.91
C VAL A 17 -3.63 -19.75 -17.85
N ASP A 18 -3.47 -18.43 -17.88
CA ASP A 18 -4.36 -17.51 -18.58
C ASP A 18 -3.93 -17.24 -20.03
N GLY A 19 -2.71 -17.66 -20.39
CA GLY A 19 -2.07 -17.33 -21.65
C GLY A 19 -1.39 -15.95 -21.64
N VAL A 20 -0.52 -15.74 -22.63
CA VAL A 20 0.19 -14.47 -22.84
C VAL A 20 -0.75 -13.48 -23.54
N PRO A 21 -0.94 -12.26 -23.01
CA PRO A 21 -1.81 -11.27 -23.65
C PRO A 21 -1.25 -10.81 -25.00
N PRO A 22 -2.08 -10.30 -25.92
CA PRO A 22 -1.65 -9.87 -27.26
C PRO A 22 -0.54 -8.80 -27.26
N ASN A 23 -0.44 -8.00 -26.20
CA ASN A 23 0.65 -7.03 -25.99
C ASN A 23 1.25 -7.19 -24.57
N PRO A 24 2.25 -8.06 -24.40
CA PRO A 24 2.87 -8.30 -23.10
C PRO A 24 3.56 -7.06 -22.53
N GLY A 25 4.24 -6.29 -23.38
CA GLY A 25 4.95 -5.07 -22.97
C GLY A 25 3.98 -4.00 -22.46
N GLY A 26 2.88 -3.76 -23.17
CA GLY A 26 1.84 -2.83 -22.73
C GLY A 26 1.18 -3.25 -21.42
N TRP A 27 0.94 -4.55 -21.25
CA TRP A 27 0.40 -5.10 -20.01
C TRP A 27 1.36 -4.91 -18.83
N LEU A 28 2.65 -5.19 -19.02
CA LEU A 28 3.68 -5.01 -17.99
C LEU A 28 3.80 -3.54 -17.57
N THR A 29 3.88 -2.61 -18.52
CA THR A 29 3.97 -1.18 -18.24
C THR A 29 2.75 -0.68 -17.45
N THR A 30 1.55 -1.11 -17.83
CA THR A 30 0.30 -0.74 -17.14
C THR A 30 0.28 -1.31 -15.72
N THR A 31 0.66 -2.58 -15.57
CA THR A 31 0.66 -3.27 -14.27
C THR A 31 1.69 -2.66 -13.32
N ALA A 32 2.88 -2.33 -13.82
CA ALA A 32 3.92 -1.64 -13.05
C ALA A 32 3.45 -0.25 -12.61
N GLY A 33 2.82 0.52 -13.50
CA GLY A 33 2.24 1.83 -13.17
C GLY A 33 1.18 1.75 -12.07
N ASN A 34 0.22 0.82 -12.20
CA ASN A 34 -0.81 0.60 -11.18
C ASN A 34 -0.21 0.23 -9.82
N ARG A 35 0.80 -0.66 -9.80
CA ARG A 35 1.48 -1.04 -8.55
C ARG A 35 2.26 0.10 -7.91
N ALA A 36 2.92 0.94 -8.71
CA ALA A 36 3.61 2.13 -8.20
C ALA A 36 2.61 3.10 -7.54
N ILE A 37 1.45 3.31 -8.18
CA ILE A 37 0.36 4.13 -7.63
C ILE A 37 -0.20 3.50 -6.35
N ASP A 38 -0.46 2.20 -6.34
CA ASP A 38 -0.98 1.51 -5.16
C ASP A 38 0.01 1.53 -4.00
N ARG A 39 1.32 1.54 -4.28
CA ARG A 39 2.35 1.76 -3.27
C ARG A 39 2.26 3.16 -2.68
N LEU A 40 2.19 4.19 -3.52
CA LEU A 40 2.04 5.59 -3.08
C LEU A 40 0.76 5.77 -2.23
N ARG A 41 -0.36 5.22 -2.67
CA ARG A 41 -1.63 5.24 -1.92
C ARG A 41 -1.51 4.56 -0.55
N ARG A 42 -0.82 3.42 -0.49
CA ARG A 42 -0.58 2.71 0.78
C ARG A 42 0.29 3.52 1.74
N GLU A 43 1.30 4.22 1.23
CA GLU A 43 2.14 5.11 2.03
C GLU A 43 1.35 6.30 2.58
N SER A 44 0.57 7.00 1.73
CA SER A 44 -0.29 8.09 2.19
C SER A 44 -1.30 7.66 3.25
N HIS A 45 -1.86 6.45 3.13
CA HIS A 45 -2.80 5.93 4.13
C HIS A 45 -2.10 5.50 5.43
N ARG A 46 -0.83 5.09 5.39
CA ARG A 46 -0.04 4.85 6.61
C ARG A 46 0.22 6.16 7.35
N ASP A 47 0.54 7.23 6.62
CA ASP A 47 0.73 8.56 7.22
C ASP A 47 -0.56 9.08 7.84
N ALA A 48 -1.71 8.91 7.17
CA ALA A 48 -3.01 9.28 7.73
C ALA A 48 -3.33 8.50 9.02
N LYS A 49 -2.98 7.20 9.09
CA LYS A 49 -3.13 6.41 10.31
C LYS A 49 -2.17 6.84 11.42
N HIS A 50 -0.94 7.23 11.09
CA HIS A 50 0.00 7.79 12.06
C HIS A 50 -0.49 9.14 12.59
N GLN A 51 -1.05 9.99 11.73
CA GLN A 51 -1.69 11.25 12.15
C GLN A 51 -2.90 11.00 13.05
N ALA A 52 -3.76 10.03 12.70
CA ALA A 52 -4.89 9.65 13.55
C ALA A 52 -4.43 9.07 14.90
N ALA A 53 -3.33 8.31 14.94
CA ALA A 53 -2.76 7.81 16.19
C ALA A 53 -2.17 8.94 17.06
N PHE A 54 -1.59 9.99 16.45
CA PHE A 54 -1.13 11.17 17.18
C PHE A 54 -2.29 12.01 17.76
N VAL A 55 -3.44 12.08 17.09
CA VAL A 55 -4.61 12.84 17.56
C VAL A 55 -5.33 12.16 18.74
N ILE A 56 -5.11 10.86 18.97
CA ILE A 56 -5.72 10.11 20.08
C ILE A 56 -4.85 10.15 21.36
N HIS A 57 -3.61 10.65 21.30
CA HIS A 57 -2.87 10.97 22.52
C HIS A 57 -3.37 12.31 23.08
N ASP A 58 -4.55 12.26 23.67
CA ASP A 58 -5.07 13.32 24.53
C ASP A 58 -4.17 13.38 25.79
N ASP A 59 -3.26 14.35 25.82
CA ASP A 59 -2.44 14.73 26.99
C ASP A 59 -3.31 15.43 28.06
N THR A 60 -4.49 14.90 28.39
CA THR A 60 -5.23 15.39 29.56
C THR A 60 -4.67 14.67 30.79
N PRO A 61 -4.02 15.37 31.74
CA PRO A 61 -3.58 14.75 32.98
C PRO A 61 -4.81 14.22 33.71
N HIS A 62 -4.87 12.90 33.92
CA HIS A 62 -5.86 12.30 34.80
C HIS A 62 -5.59 12.81 36.22
N GLU A 63 -6.46 13.68 36.72
CA GLU A 63 -6.44 14.05 38.13
C GLU A 63 -6.64 12.77 38.97
N PRO A 64 -5.71 12.43 39.88
CA PRO A 64 -5.87 11.27 40.74
C PRO A 64 -6.98 11.60 41.73
N THR A 65 -8.21 11.17 41.43
CA THR A 65 -9.30 11.23 42.40
C THR A 65 -9.06 10.15 43.46
N GLY A 66 -8.17 10.48 44.41
CA GLY A 66 -8.03 9.75 45.64
C GLY A 66 -9.31 9.87 46.45
N ILE A 67 -9.95 8.73 46.71
CA ILE A 67 -11.06 8.59 47.66
C ILE A 67 -10.53 8.94 49.06
N VAL A 68 -11.20 9.87 49.75
CA VAL A 68 -11.13 10.06 51.21
C VAL A 68 -12.53 9.96 51.77
#